data_AF-D0L4J0-F1
#
_entry.id   AF-D0L4J0-F1
#
_cell.length_a   1.000
_cell.length_b   1.000
_cell.length_c   1.000
_cell.angle_alpha   90.00
_cell.angle_beta   90.00
_cell.angle_gamma   90.00
#
_symmetry.space_group_name_H-M   'P 1'
#
loop_
_entity.id
_entity.type
_entity.pdbx_description
1 polymer ?
#
loop_
_entity_poly.entity_id
_entity_poly.type
_entity_poly.pdbx_seq_one_letter_code
_entity_poly.pdbx_strand_id
1 'polypeptide(L)'
;MTTHHTESPELCFNLWAFADEKTSVIRRISGKPYVLDGTDIEKTALLRALSASDFLSVAQRPVPARHHIVGPAGRAMDGAVLPHQLDDVAGVFGPLLDELSVLPIHLRHVNGRHEQWRLPHVDAPLYVLTVIVEGADGRREPQLEAHSG
;
A
#
# COMPACT_ATOMS: atom_id res chain seq x y z
N MET A 1 -15.23 26.82 -3.64
CA MET A 1 -14.33 25.66 -3.53
C MET A 1 -15.19 24.52 -3.00
N THR A 2 -15.67 23.66 -3.88
CA THR A 2 -16.60 22.57 -3.55
C THR A 2 -15.80 21.43 -2.91
N THR A 3 -15.91 21.31 -1.60
CA THR A 3 -15.52 20.11 -0.85
C THR A 3 -16.41 18.95 -1.31
N HIS A 4 -15.88 18.03 -2.09
CA HIS A 4 -16.54 16.75 -2.32
C HIS A 4 -16.41 15.93 -1.01
N HIS A 5 -17.38 16.08 -0.12
CA HIS A 5 -17.69 15.07 0.89
C HIS A 5 -18.37 13.92 0.16
N THR A 6 -17.69 12.78 0.06
CA THR A 6 -18.36 11.51 -0.23
C THR A 6 -18.24 10.65 1.00
N GLU A 7 -19.27 10.74 1.87
CA GLU A 7 -19.59 9.79 2.94
C GLU A 7 -20.03 8.46 2.29
N SER A 8 -19.12 7.80 1.59
CA SER A 8 -19.38 6.53 0.94
C SER A 8 -18.16 5.65 1.10
N PRO A 9 -18.35 4.36 1.44
CA PRO A 9 -17.24 3.44 1.55
C PRO A 9 -16.41 3.44 0.28
N GLU A 10 -15.09 3.50 0.44
CA GLU A 10 -14.13 3.42 -0.66
C GLU A 10 -12.99 2.46 -0.33
N LEU A 11 -12.27 2.05 -1.36
CA LEU A 11 -11.10 1.20 -1.21
C LEU A 11 -9.89 2.04 -0.84
N CYS A 12 -9.27 1.71 0.29
CA CYS A 12 -8.03 2.30 0.78
C CYS A 12 -6.96 1.23 1.01
N PHE A 13 -5.70 1.63 1.18
CA PHE A 13 -4.59 0.69 1.37
C PHE A 13 -3.64 1.07 2.49
N ASN A 14 -3.10 0.08 3.19
CA ASN A 14 -1.78 0.20 3.80
C ASN A 14 -0.76 -0.48 2.90
N LEU A 15 0.38 0.17 2.69
CA LEU A 15 1.50 -0.31 1.90
C LEU A 15 2.75 -0.36 2.77
N TRP A 16 3.57 -1.39 2.57
CA TRP A 16 4.83 -1.53 3.30
C TRP A 16 5.99 -1.83 2.37
N ALA A 17 7.12 -1.17 2.62
CA ALA A 17 8.40 -1.44 1.98
C ALA A 17 9.39 -1.94 3.04
N PHE A 18 10.03 -3.08 2.79
CA PHE A 18 10.92 -3.70 3.77
C PHE A 18 12.38 -3.37 3.44
N ALA A 19 12.97 -2.47 4.20
CA ALA A 19 14.33 -1.98 4.04
C ALA A 19 15.29 -2.74 4.97
N ASP A 20 16.41 -3.20 4.41
CA ASP A 20 17.52 -3.73 5.21
C ASP A 20 18.17 -2.61 6.05
N GLU A 21 18.35 -2.82 7.36
CA GLU A 21 18.84 -1.80 8.30
C GLU A 21 20.24 -1.26 7.94
N LYS A 22 21.10 -2.07 7.32
CA LYS A 22 22.49 -1.67 7.02
C LYS A 22 22.64 -0.96 5.69
N THR A 23 21.84 -1.38 4.71
CA THR A 23 22.00 -0.94 3.32
C THR A 23 20.87 -0.03 2.85
N SER A 24 19.78 0.05 3.61
CA SER A 24 18.52 0.69 3.24
C SER A 24 17.88 0.13 1.96
N VAL A 25 18.39 -1.00 1.44
CA VAL A 25 17.89 -1.59 0.21
C VAL A 25 16.56 -2.27 0.48
N ILE A 26 15.57 -1.94 -0.33
CA ILE A 26 14.24 -2.53 -0.30
C ILE A 26 14.13 -3.52 -1.45
N ARG A 27 13.79 -4.77 -1.14
CA ARG A 27 13.58 -5.83 -2.14
C ARG A 27 12.22 -6.50 -2.02
N ARG A 28 11.50 -6.17 -0.96
CA ARG A 28 10.18 -6.71 -0.65
C ARG A 28 9.22 -5.57 -0.36
N ILE A 29 8.01 -5.73 -0.86
CA ILE A 29 6.88 -4.86 -0.60
C ILE A 29 5.67 -5.70 -0.18
N SER A 30 4.71 -5.10 0.51
CA SER A 30 3.42 -5.70 0.77
C SER A 30 2.33 -4.64 0.84
N GLY A 31 1.08 -5.08 0.88
CA GLY A 31 -0.06 -4.19 1.00
C GLY A 31 -1.28 -4.91 1.53
N LYS A 32 -2.22 -4.14 2.08
CA LYS A 32 -3.51 -4.63 2.57
C LYS A 32 -4.61 -3.67 2.13
N PRO A 33 -5.64 -4.16 1.43
CA PRO A 33 -6.81 -3.37 1.09
C PRO A 33 -7.77 -3.29 2.29
N TYR A 34 -8.43 -2.16 2.43
CA TYR A 34 -9.52 -1.93 3.37
C TYR A 34 -10.65 -1.21 2.65
N VAL A 35 -11.89 -1.58 2.94
CA VAL A 35 -13.05 -0.77 2.55
C VAL A 35 -13.43 0.07 3.75
N LEU A 36 -13.22 1.39 3.66
CA LEU A 36 -13.38 2.33 4.76
C LEU A 36 -14.41 3.40 4.41
N ASP A 37 -15.16 3.83 5.42
CA ASP A 37 -16.13 4.93 5.34
C ASP A 37 -15.72 6.04 6.31
N GLY A 38 -16.25 7.24 6.12
CA GLY A 38 -15.91 8.44 6.87
C GLY A 38 -15.00 9.40 6.09
N THR A 39 -14.55 10.44 6.79
CA THR A 39 -13.72 11.50 6.19
C THR A 39 -12.31 11.00 5.90
N ASP A 40 -11.60 11.67 4.97
CA ASP A 40 -10.20 11.34 4.65
C ASP A 40 -9.28 11.40 5.88
N ILE A 41 -9.59 12.30 6.82
CA ILE A 41 -8.87 12.44 8.08
C ILE A 41 -9.05 11.19 8.94
N GLU A 42 -10.29 10.71 9.10
CA GLU A 42 -10.61 9.52 9.89
C GLU A 42 -10.03 8.25 9.24
N LYS A 43 -10.19 8.09 7.93
CA LYS A 43 -9.63 6.98 7.16
C LYS A 43 -8.11 6.95 7.28
N THR A 44 -7.44 8.10 7.09
CA THR A 44 -5.98 8.21 7.23
C THR A 44 -5.52 7.87 8.65
N ALA A 45 -6.23 8.38 9.67
CA ALA A 45 -5.89 8.09 11.07
C ALA A 45 -5.99 6.59 11.38
N LEU A 46 -7.03 5.92 10.88
CA LEU A 46 -7.19 4.48 11.03
C LEU A 46 -6.10 3.70 10.28
N LEU A 47 -5.81 4.06 9.03
CA LEU A 47 -4.74 3.42 8.24
C LEU A 47 -3.40 3.53 8.95
N ARG A 48 -3.05 4.72 9.46
CA ARG A 48 -1.82 4.94 10.25
C ARG A 48 -1.78 4.04 11.50
N ALA A 49 -2.87 3.95 12.26
CA ALA A 49 -2.92 3.10 13.45
C ALA A 49 -2.69 1.62 13.11
N LEU A 50 -3.28 1.12 12.02
CA LEU A 50 -3.13 -0.26 11.56
C LEU A 50 -1.75 -0.54 10.95
N SER A 51 -1.15 0.45 10.28
CA SER A 51 0.13 0.30 9.57
C SER A 51 1.30 -0.13 10.46
N ALA A 52 1.21 0.14 11.77
CA ALA A 52 2.23 -0.20 12.76
C ALA A 52 2.38 -1.71 13.02
N SER A 53 1.39 -2.54 12.65
CA SER A 53 1.41 -3.98 12.97
C SER A 53 0.84 -4.88 11.89
N ASP A 54 -0.08 -4.40 11.05
CA ASP A 54 -0.77 -5.24 10.06
C ASP A 54 0.17 -5.85 9.01
N PHE A 55 1.39 -5.30 8.86
CA PHE A 55 2.44 -5.88 8.02
C PHE A 55 2.82 -7.31 8.40
N LEU A 56 2.53 -7.72 9.65
CA LEU A 56 2.74 -9.08 10.14
C LEU A 56 1.71 -10.09 9.58
N SER A 57 0.57 -9.60 9.08
CA SER A 57 -0.56 -10.43 8.60
C SER A 57 -0.62 -10.57 7.08
N VAL A 58 0.28 -9.93 6.34
CA VAL A 58 0.24 -9.84 4.88
C VAL A 58 1.38 -10.59 4.22
N ALA A 59 1.11 -11.11 3.03
CA ALA A 59 2.13 -11.72 2.21
C ALA A 59 3.04 -10.65 1.61
N GLN A 60 4.33 -10.96 1.54
CA GLN A 60 5.32 -10.11 0.89
C GLN A 60 5.43 -10.48 -0.58
N ARG A 61 5.72 -9.49 -1.42
CA ARG A 61 6.01 -9.63 -2.85
C ARG A 61 7.41 -9.07 -3.13
N PRO A 62 8.14 -9.64 -4.10
CA PRO A 62 9.36 -9.01 -4.57
C PRO A 62 9.05 -7.66 -5.21
N VAL A 63 9.95 -6.70 -5.08
CA VAL A 63 9.92 -5.48 -5.90
C VAL A 63 10.00 -5.89 -7.38
N PRO A 64 9.21 -5.27 -8.29
CA PRO A 64 9.24 -5.60 -9.71
C PRO A 64 10.66 -5.52 -10.31
N ALA A 65 11.06 -6.52 -11.09
CA ALA A 65 12.42 -6.65 -11.62
C ALA A 65 12.88 -5.50 -12.53
N ARG A 66 11.95 -4.68 -13.06
CA ARG A 66 12.28 -3.46 -13.83
C ARG A 66 13.02 -2.41 -12.99
N HIS A 67 12.86 -2.44 -11.67
CA HIS A 67 13.57 -1.58 -10.75
C HIS A 67 14.93 -2.16 -10.44
N HIS A 68 15.95 -1.31 -10.48
CA HIS A 68 17.30 -1.71 -10.14
C HIS A 68 18.04 -0.57 -9.45
N ILE A 69 18.99 -0.94 -8.61
CA ILE A 69 19.96 -0.02 -8.01
C ILE A 69 21.37 -0.42 -8.43
N VAL A 70 22.28 0.55 -8.50
CA VAL A 70 23.70 0.28 -8.71
C VAL A 70 24.39 0.26 -7.35
N GLY A 71 24.87 -0.91 -6.95
CA GLY A 71 25.60 -1.06 -5.69
C GLY A 71 26.97 -0.39 -5.71
N PRO A 72 27.66 -0.28 -4.55
CA PRO A 72 28.96 0.39 -4.44
C PRO A 72 30.06 -0.18 -5.35
N ALA A 73 29.97 -1.46 -5.72
CA ALA A 73 30.88 -2.15 -6.63
C ALA A 73 30.49 -2.00 -8.12
N GLY A 74 29.55 -1.11 -8.46
CA GLY A 74 29.05 -0.92 -9.83
C GLY A 74 28.14 -2.02 -10.35
N ARG A 75 27.80 -3.02 -9.51
CA ARG A 75 26.92 -4.12 -9.87
C ARG A 75 25.45 -3.70 -9.74
N ALA A 76 24.67 -3.89 -10.80
CA ALA A 76 23.23 -3.71 -10.77
C ALA A 76 22.56 -4.82 -9.92
N MET A 77 21.58 -4.41 -9.13
CA MET A 77 20.72 -5.29 -8.34
C MET A 77 19.27 -5.11 -8.81
N ASP A 78 18.76 -6.06 -9.57
CA ASP A 78 17.37 -6.06 -10.04
C ASP A 78 16.39 -6.40 -8.91
N GLY A 79 15.16 -5.88 -9.04
CA GLY A 79 14.12 -6.03 -8.03
C GLY A 79 14.53 -5.38 -6.71
N ALA A 80 15.12 -4.19 -6.80
CA ALA A 80 15.56 -3.42 -5.65
C ALA A 80 15.31 -1.93 -5.85
N VAL A 81 14.98 -1.24 -4.76
CA VAL A 81 14.83 0.22 -4.69
C VAL A 81 15.44 0.75 -3.39
N LEU A 82 15.72 2.04 -3.36
CA LEU A 82 16.07 2.81 -2.17
C LEU A 82 14.86 3.63 -1.68
N PRO A 83 14.84 4.09 -0.42
CA PRO A 83 13.67 4.79 0.15
C PRO A 83 13.21 6.01 -0.67
N HIS A 84 14.13 6.79 -1.22
CA HIS A 84 13.79 7.96 -2.06
C HIS A 84 13.09 7.60 -3.39
N GLN A 85 13.15 6.34 -3.83
CA GLN A 85 12.43 5.89 -5.02
C GLN A 85 10.97 5.54 -4.72
N LEU A 86 10.59 5.49 -3.43
CA LEU A 86 9.21 5.24 -3.03
C LEU A 86 8.28 6.45 -3.26
N ASP A 87 8.83 7.61 -3.62
CA ASP A 87 8.05 8.76 -4.13
C ASP A 87 7.23 8.37 -5.37
N ASP A 88 7.73 7.41 -6.17
CA ASP A 88 6.99 6.78 -7.26
C ASP A 88 6.26 5.51 -6.79
N VAL A 89 5.24 5.70 -5.93
CA VAL A 89 4.42 4.60 -5.43
C VAL A 89 3.79 3.80 -6.56
N ALA A 90 3.26 4.47 -7.60
CA ALA A 90 2.66 3.79 -8.74
C ALA A 90 3.66 2.91 -9.49
N GLY A 91 4.89 3.40 -9.69
CA GLY A 91 5.96 2.63 -10.31
C GLY A 91 6.41 1.44 -9.48
N VAL A 92 6.48 1.55 -8.15
CA VAL A 92 6.96 0.46 -7.27
C VAL A 92 5.85 -0.54 -6.93
N PHE A 93 4.68 -0.04 -6.54
CA PHE A 93 3.55 -0.82 -6.02
C PHE A 93 2.45 -1.10 -7.04
N GLY A 94 2.46 -0.49 -8.23
CA GLY A 94 1.38 -0.60 -9.23
C GLY A 94 0.86 -2.03 -9.45
N PRO A 95 1.72 -3.02 -9.77
CA PRO A 95 1.26 -4.40 -9.96
C PRO A 95 0.61 -5.02 -8.72
N LEU A 96 1.07 -4.63 -7.51
CA LEU A 96 0.47 -5.07 -6.25
C LEU A 96 -0.87 -4.36 -6.00
N LEU A 97 -0.98 -3.07 -6.29
CA LEU A 97 -2.23 -2.34 -6.20
C LEU A 97 -3.28 -2.90 -7.17
N ASP A 98 -2.89 -3.27 -8.39
CA ASP A 98 -3.76 -3.93 -9.35
C ASP A 98 -4.28 -5.27 -8.81
N GLU A 99 -3.40 -6.09 -8.20
CA GLU A 99 -3.77 -7.35 -7.54
C GLU A 99 -4.78 -7.11 -6.40
N LEU A 100 -4.49 -6.14 -5.52
CA LEU A 100 -5.31 -5.87 -4.33
C LEU A 100 -6.63 -5.13 -4.64
N SER A 101 -6.74 -4.52 -5.81
CA SER A 101 -7.95 -3.81 -6.26
C SER A 101 -9.04 -4.74 -6.82
N VAL A 102 -8.76 -6.04 -6.93
CA VAL A 102 -9.75 -7.03 -7.36
C VAL A 102 -10.74 -7.32 -6.23
N LEU A 103 -11.87 -6.60 -6.23
CA LEU A 103 -12.93 -6.76 -5.23
C LEU A 103 -14.02 -7.75 -5.67
N PRO A 104 -14.65 -8.45 -4.72
CA PRO A 104 -15.76 -9.36 -5.02
C PRO A 104 -16.99 -8.61 -5.55
N ILE A 105 -17.81 -9.32 -6.32
CA ILE A 105 -19.16 -8.88 -6.68
C ILE A 105 -20.09 -9.19 -5.52
N HIS A 106 -20.88 -8.22 -5.09
CA HIS A 106 -21.94 -8.41 -4.13
C HIS A 106 -23.29 -8.53 -4.83
N LEU A 107 -24.22 -9.23 -4.19
CA LEU A 107 -25.63 -9.19 -4.55
C LEU A 107 -26.34 -8.22 -3.61
N ARG A 108 -27.07 -7.26 -4.16
CA ARG A 108 -27.93 -6.35 -3.41
C ARG A 108 -29.39 -6.55 -3.81
N HIS A 109 -30.30 -6.36 -2.87
CA HIS A 109 -31.72 -6.43 -3.13
C HIS A 109 -32.29 -5.03 -3.41
N VAL A 110 -32.79 -4.80 -4.62
CA VAL A 110 -33.35 -3.53 -5.08
C VAL A 110 -34.71 -3.80 -5.72
N ASN A 111 -35.76 -3.15 -5.22
CA ASN A 111 -37.13 -3.24 -5.76
C ASN A 111 -37.63 -4.68 -6.00
N GLY A 112 -37.38 -5.60 -5.06
CA GLY A 112 -37.84 -6.99 -5.17
C GLY A 112 -36.95 -7.90 -6.03
N ARG A 113 -35.78 -7.42 -6.48
CA ARG A 113 -34.86 -8.15 -7.35
C ARG A 113 -33.45 -8.15 -6.76
N HIS A 114 -32.67 -9.18 -7.07
CA HIS A 114 -31.25 -9.20 -6.79
C HIS A 114 -30.48 -8.61 -7.97
N GLU A 115 -29.61 -7.65 -7.70
CA GLU A 115 -28.71 -7.03 -8.67
C GLU A 115 -27.26 -7.26 -8.25
N GLN A 116 -26.38 -7.43 -9.23
CA GLN A 116 -24.94 -7.41 -8.99
C GLN A 116 -24.50 -5.97 -8.71
N TRP A 117 -23.66 -5.81 -7.69
CA TRP A 117 -23.08 -4.54 -7.31
C TRP A 117 -21.60 -4.74 -6.98
N ARG A 118 -20.79 -3.74 -7.31
CA ARG A 118 -19.38 -3.66 -6.93
C ARG A 118 -19.17 -2.33 -6.24
N LEU A 119 -18.22 -2.31 -5.31
CA LEU A 119 -17.70 -1.05 -4.80
C LEU A 119 -17.22 -0.21 -5.99
N PRO A 120 -17.61 1.07 -6.09
CA PRO A 120 -17.10 1.95 -7.14
C PRO A 120 -15.57 1.98 -7.14
N HIS A 121 -14.98 2.01 -8.32
CA HIS A 121 -13.54 2.21 -8.47
C HIS A 121 -13.20 3.67 -8.13
N VAL A 122 -12.05 3.87 -7.49
CA VAL A 122 -11.47 5.18 -7.19
C VAL A 122 -10.12 5.26 -7.87
N ASP A 123 -9.94 6.25 -8.75
CA ASP A 123 -8.72 6.38 -9.57
C ASP A 123 -7.48 6.69 -8.72
N ALA A 124 -7.66 7.40 -7.61
CA ALA A 124 -6.61 7.77 -6.66
C ALA A 124 -7.02 7.34 -5.23
N PRO A 125 -6.89 6.05 -4.89
CA PRO A 125 -7.31 5.55 -3.60
C PRO A 125 -6.39 6.08 -2.49
N LEU A 126 -6.97 6.39 -1.33
CA LEU A 126 -6.20 6.77 -0.15
C LEU A 126 -5.28 5.62 0.30
N TYR A 127 -4.03 5.94 0.62
CA TYR A 127 -3.11 4.96 1.20
C TYR A 127 -2.17 5.56 2.25
N VAL A 128 -1.61 4.69 3.08
CA VAL A 128 -0.46 5.01 3.93
C VAL A 128 0.68 4.06 3.57
N LEU A 129 1.82 4.63 3.19
CA LEU A 129 3.06 3.89 2.99
C LEU A 129 3.89 3.92 4.29
N THR A 130 4.44 2.78 4.68
CA THR A 130 5.32 2.65 5.84
C THR A 130 6.57 1.85 5.46
N VAL A 131 7.74 2.37 5.82
CA VAL A 131 8.99 1.61 5.66
C VAL A 131 9.21 0.76 6.90
N ILE A 132 9.33 -0.55 6.73
CA ILE A 132 9.70 -1.47 7.80
C ILE A 132 11.22 -1.68 7.72
N VAL A 133 11.95 -1.24 8.75
CA VAL A 133 13.38 -1.48 8.86
C VAL A 133 13.61 -2.85 9.49
N GLU A 134 14.38 -3.69 8.79
CA GLU A 134 14.67 -5.06 9.22
C GLU A 134 16.12 -5.17 9.68
N GLY A 135 16.27 -5.49 10.96
CA GLY A 135 17.55 -5.78 11.59
C GLY A 135 18.04 -7.18 11.26
N ALA A 136 19.36 -7.38 11.37
CA ALA A 136 19.98 -8.69 11.14
C ALA A 136 19.57 -9.76 12.18
N ASP A 137 19.02 -9.33 13.33
CA ASP A 137 18.47 -10.15 14.40
C ASP A 137 17.01 -10.58 14.15
N GLY A 138 16.41 -10.18 13.03
CA GLY A 138 15.02 -10.47 12.67
C GLY A 138 14.01 -9.46 13.23
N ARG A 139 14.48 -8.41 13.93
CA ARG A 139 13.63 -7.30 14.37
C ARG A 139 13.04 -6.57 13.17
N ARG A 140 11.78 -6.15 13.29
CA ARG A 140 11.04 -5.39 12.27
C ARG A 140 10.42 -4.16 12.90
N GLU A 141 10.92 -2.98 12.53
CA GLU A 141 10.48 -1.71 13.11
C GLU A 141 9.83 -0.82 12.06
N PRO A 142 8.55 -0.45 12.23
CA PRO A 142 7.89 0.49 11.34
C PRO A 142 8.45 1.90 11.54
N GLN A 143 9.03 2.46 10.49
CA GLN A 143 9.36 3.87 10.34
C GLN A 143 8.17 4.55 9.65
N LEU A 144 7.33 5.19 10.46
CA LEU A 144 6.16 5.93 10.00
C LEU A 144 6.61 7.28 9.44
N GLU A 145 7.11 7.32 8.22
CA GLU A 145 7.21 8.58 7.48
C GLU A 145 5.87 8.85 6.79
N ALA A 146 5.24 9.97 7.11
CA ALA A 146 3.98 10.36 6.53
C ALA A 146 4.18 10.75 5.05
N HIS A 147 4.03 9.80 4.13
CA HIS A 147 3.86 10.10 2.71
C HIS A 147 2.36 10.19 2.46
N SER A 148 1.83 11.41 2.48
CA SER A 148 0.47 11.69 2.03
C SER A 148 0.52 11.88 0.51
N GLY A 149 -0.19 11.05 -0.24
CA GLY A 149 -0.44 11.27 -1.67
C GLY A 149 -1.40 12.43 -1.91
#